data_AF-A0A0G3XIG1-F1
#
_entry.id   AF-A0A0G3XIG1-F1
#
_cell.length_a   1.000
_cell.length_b   1.000
_cell.length_c   1.000
_cell.angle_alpha   90.00
_cell.angle_beta   90.00
_cell.angle_gamma   90.00
#
_symmetry.space_group_name_H-M   'P 1'
#
loop_
_entity.id
_entity.type
_entity.pdbx_description
1 polymer ?
#
loop_
_entity_poly.entity_id
_entity_poly.type
_entity_poly.pdbx_seq_one_letter_code
_entity_poly.pdbx_strand_id
1 'polypeptide(L)'
;MDTKLLARIGAAVFVGLAIATTIVQLREEPAPVRQADRRIWVPDGDPLPAQLRACAQMGELALSSPDCLAAWAEKRRRFFGVDHPEAYSGIGDRALPESFSREARGEN
;
A
#
# COMPACT_ATOMS: atom_id res chain seq x y z
N MET A 1 -12.45 28.07 33.28
CA MET A 1 -11.97 26.94 32.45
C MET A 1 -12.39 25.67 33.16
N ASP A 2 -13.09 24.77 32.47
CA ASP A 2 -13.52 23.51 33.05
C ASP A 2 -12.33 22.58 33.23
N THR A 3 -11.62 22.72 34.35
CA THR A 3 -10.45 21.90 34.71
C THR A 3 -10.76 20.40 34.62
N LYS A 4 -12.02 20.02 34.89
CA LYS A 4 -12.52 18.65 34.75
C LYS A 4 -12.60 18.19 33.30
N LEU A 5 -12.95 19.08 32.36
CA LEU A 5 -12.95 18.79 30.93
C LEU A 5 -11.52 18.64 30.42
N LEU A 6 -10.63 19.55 30.83
CA LEU A 6 -9.21 19.49 30.47
C LEU A 6 -8.53 18.21 30.96
N ALA A 7 -8.83 17.76 32.19
CA ALA A 7 -8.33 16.51 32.73
C ALA A 7 -8.80 15.29 31.92
N ARG A 8 -10.06 15.26 31.49
CA ARG A 8 -10.61 14.17 30.66
C ARG A 8 -9.97 14.13 29.28
N ILE A 9 -9.78 15.29 28.65
CA ILE A 9 -9.11 15.39 27.34
C ILE A 9 -7.66 14.92 27.46
N GLY A 10 -6.92 15.39 28.47
CA GLY A 10 -5.55 14.96 28.72
C GLY A 10 -5.44 13.44 28.93
N ALA A 11 -6.33 12.86 29.74
CA ALA A 11 -6.37 11.42 29.96
C ALA A 11 -6.67 10.64 28.67
N ALA A 12 -7.63 11.10 27.86
CA ALA A 12 -7.97 10.45 26.59
C ALA A 12 -6.81 10.48 25.59
N VAL A 13 -6.12 11.62 25.47
CA VAL A 13 -4.94 11.77 24.60
C VAL A 13 -3.80 10.85 25.06
N PHE A 14 -3.53 10.80 26.37
CA PHE A 14 -2.49 9.94 26.92
C PHE A 14 -2.77 8.45 26.68
N VAL A 15 -4.02 8.02 26.91
CA VAL A 15 -4.45 6.64 26.62
C VAL A 15 -4.33 6.34 25.13
N GLY A 16 -4.75 7.27 24.25
CA GLY A 16 -4.59 7.11 22.81
C GLY A 16 -3.13 6.94 22.37
N LEU A 17 -2.21 7.73 22.94
CA LEU A 17 -0.78 7.63 22.67
C LEU A 17 -0.19 6.30 23.19
N ALA A 18 -0.58 5.87 24.38
CA ALA A 18 -0.16 4.59 24.94
C ALA A 18 -0.62 3.41 24.07
N ILE A 19 -1.84 3.46 23.55
CA ILE A 19 -2.36 2.43 22.62
C ILE A 19 -1.60 2.47 21.30
N ALA A 20 -1.41 3.65 20.71
CA ALA A 20 -0.70 3.79 19.44
C ALA A 20 0.74 3.25 19.52
N THR A 21 1.47 3.62 20.58
CA THR A 21 2.82 3.10 20.84
C THR A 21 2.82 1.59 21.06
N THR A 22 1.85 1.04 21.79
CA THR A 22 1.71 -0.41 21.99
C THR A 22 1.47 -1.15 20.66
N ILE A 23 0.63 -0.61 19.78
CA ILE A 23 0.39 -1.18 18.45
C ILE A 23 1.69 -1.18 17.62
N VAL A 24 2.48 -0.11 17.67
CA VAL A 24 3.78 -0.04 17.00
C VAL A 24 4.73 -1.10 17.57
N GLN A 25 4.87 -1.18 18.89
CA GLN A 25 5.72 -2.17 19.56
C GLN A 25 5.32 -3.62 19.23
N LEU A 26 4.01 -3.91 19.13
CA LEU A 26 3.51 -5.22 18.72
C LEU A 26 3.73 -5.49 17.22
N ARG A 27 3.71 -4.46 16.38
CA ARG A 27 4.13 -4.55 14.97
C ARG A 27 5.65 -4.71 14.81
N GLU A 28 6.39 -4.28 15.82
CA GLU A 28 7.84 -4.41 15.99
C GLU A 28 8.23 -5.65 16.81
N GLU A 29 7.45 -6.74 16.77
CA GLU A 29 8.11 -8.04 16.87
C GLU A 29 9.25 -8.03 15.83
N PRO A 30 10.52 -8.22 16.23
CA PRO A 30 11.65 -8.15 15.33
C PRO A 30 11.63 -9.41 14.47
N ALA A 31 10.66 -9.51 13.56
CA ALA A 31 10.92 -10.12 12.28
C ALA A 31 12.14 -9.33 11.76
N PRO A 32 13.34 -9.94 11.72
CA PRO A 32 14.56 -9.25 11.33
C PRO A 32 14.19 -8.51 10.09
N VAL A 33 14.36 -7.16 10.08
CA VAL A 33 13.93 -6.25 8.99
C VAL A 33 14.02 -7.07 7.74
N ARG A 34 12.89 -7.66 7.34
CA ARG A 34 12.88 -8.45 6.13
C ARG A 34 12.82 -7.26 5.22
N GLN A 35 14.01 -6.76 4.86
CA GLN A 35 14.27 -6.25 3.54
C GLN A 35 13.55 -7.28 2.73
N ALA A 36 12.29 -6.96 2.42
CA ALA A 36 11.51 -7.84 1.62
C ALA A 36 12.37 -7.77 0.38
N ASP A 37 13.13 -8.82 0.16
CA ASP A 37 13.68 -9.21 -1.11
C ASP A 37 12.48 -9.57 -2.00
N ARG A 38 11.43 -8.74 -1.98
CA ARG A 38 10.77 -8.27 -3.16
C ARG A 38 11.88 -7.56 -3.92
N ARG A 39 12.76 -8.36 -4.53
CA ARG A 39 13.31 -8.10 -5.85
C ARG A 39 12.09 -7.82 -6.69
N ILE A 40 11.62 -6.56 -6.63
CA ILE A 40 11.04 -5.93 -7.79
C ILE A 40 12.13 -6.19 -8.81
N TRP A 41 11.86 -7.10 -9.74
CA TRP A 41 12.71 -7.32 -10.88
C TRP A 41 12.86 -5.93 -11.49
N VAL A 42 14.01 -5.31 -11.22
CA VAL A 42 14.44 -4.07 -11.85
C VAL A 42 15.13 -4.60 -13.09
N PRO A 43 14.54 -4.44 -14.28
CA PRO A 43 15.28 -4.63 -15.52
C PRO A 43 16.60 -3.86 -15.38
N ASP A 44 17.72 -4.54 -15.61
CA ASP A 44 19.04 -3.90 -15.58
C ASP A 44 19.02 -2.70 -16.54
N GLY A 45 19.04 -1.48 -15.98
CA GLY A 45 19.01 -0.22 -16.74
C GLY A 45 17.82 0.70 -16.50
N ASP A 46 16.83 0.33 -15.67
CA ASP A 46 15.67 1.19 -15.43
C ASP A 46 16.04 2.50 -14.70
N PRO A 47 15.76 3.70 -15.27
CA PRO A 47 16.05 4.98 -14.62
C PRO A 47 15.02 5.34 -13.53
N LEU A 48 13.92 4.58 -13.44
CA LEU A 48 12.78 4.88 -12.57
C LEU A 48 13.14 4.90 -11.07
N PRO A 49 13.94 3.96 -10.53
CA PRO A 49 14.36 4.00 -9.11
C PRO A 49 15.20 5.22 -8.77
N ALA A 50 16.01 5.72 -9.72
CA ALA A 50 16.82 6.92 -9.52
C ALA A 50 15.95 8.18 -9.49
N GLN A 51 14.99 8.30 -10.42
CA GLN A 51 14.01 9.40 -10.43
C GLN A 51 13.15 9.41 -9.16
N LEU A 52 12.69 8.24 -8.72
CA LEU A 52 11.92 8.11 -7.47
C LEU A 52 12.72 8.57 -6.24
N ARG A 53 14.02 8.27 -6.18
CA ARG A 53 14.91 8.75 -5.11
C ARG A 53 15.07 10.27 -5.15
N ALA A 54 15.29 10.86 -6.32
CA ALA A 54 15.39 12.30 -6.48
C ALA A 54 14.07 13.00 -6.05
N CYS A 55 12.92 12.47 -6.47
CA CYS A 55 11.61 12.98 -6.06
C CYS A 55 11.37 12.87 -4.56
N ALA A 56 11.78 11.78 -3.92
CA ALA A 56 11.66 11.63 -2.47
C ALA A 56 12.54 12.63 -1.69
N GLN A 57 13.76 12.90 -2.17
CA GLN A 57 14.67 13.86 -1.55
C GLN A 57 14.16 15.30 -1.64
N MET A 58 13.35 15.63 -2.66
CA MET A 58 12.74 16.95 -2.80
C MET A 58 11.57 17.20 -1.81
N GLY A 59 10.94 16.16 -1.27
CA GLY A 59 9.86 16.28 -0.30
C GLY A 59 8.63 17.02 -0.86
N GLU A 60 8.15 18.04 -0.15
CA GLU A 60 6.97 18.83 -0.54
C GLU A 60 7.08 19.44 -1.94
N LEU A 61 8.29 19.83 -2.37
CA LEU A 61 8.51 20.41 -3.69
C LEU A 61 8.13 19.43 -4.82
N ALA A 62 8.32 18.12 -4.59
CA ALA A 62 7.96 17.11 -5.57
C ALA A 62 6.44 16.94 -5.76
N LEU A 63 5.61 17.37 -4.80
CA LEU A 63 4.15 17.29 -4.93
C LEU A 63 3.59 18.19 -6.04
N SER A 64 4.31 19.26 -6.36
CA SER A 64 3.96 20.20 -7.43
C SER A 64 4.63 19.87 -8.78
N SER A 65 5.59 18.94 -8.78
CA SER A 65 6.34 18.58 -9.99
C SER A 65 5.57 17.53 -10.81
N PRO A 66 5.22 17.83 -12.08
CA PRO A 66 4.50 16.88 -12.92
C PRO A 66 5.33 15.61 -13.18
N ASP A 67 6.65 15.73 -13.28
CA ASP A 67 7.56 14.60 -13.53
C ASP A 67 7.57 13.62 -12.34
N CYS A 68 7.57 14.14 -11.11
CA CYS A 68 7.52 13.30 -9.91
C CYS A 68 6.17 12.61 -9.74
N LEU A 69 5.07 13.30 -10.03
CA LEU A 69 3.73 12.71 -10.03
C LEU A 69 3.63 11.57 -11.05
N ALA A 70 4.19 11.75 -12.26
CA ALA A 70 4.23 10.72 -13.28
C ALA A 70 5.08 9.51 -12.86
N ALA A 71 6.26 9.72 -12.27
CA ALA A 71 7.13 8.66 -11.79
C ALA A 71 6.46 7.80 -10.68
N TRP A 72 5.70 8.42 -9.77
CA TRP A 72 4.95 7.68 -8.75
C TRP A 72 3.76 6.91 -9.31
N ALA A 73 3.03 7.50 -10.27
CA ALA A 73 1.95 6.81 -10.96
C ALA A 73 2.47 5.56 -11.70
N GLU A 74 3.63 5.68 -12.36
CA GLU A 74 4.30 4.58 -13.04
C GLU A 74 4.73 3.47 -12.07
N LYS A 75 5.36 3.82 -10.94
CA LYS A 75 5.71 2.84 -9.90
C LYS A 75 4.49 2.05 -9.43
N ARG A 76 3.36 2.75 -9.27
CA ARG A 76 2.09 2.15 -8.81
C ARG A 76 1.50 1.20 -9.86
N ARG A 77 1.50 1.58 -11.14
CA ARG A 77 1.06 0.73 -12.26
C ARG A 77 1.84 -0.58 -12.32
N ARG A 78 3.17 -0.49 -12.25
CA ARG A 78 4.08 -1.65 -12.23
C ARG A 78 3.86 -2.55 -11.00
N PHE A 79 3.64 -1.94 -9.83
CA PHE A 79 3.38 -2.69 -8.60
C PHE A 79 2.07 -3.51 -8.70
N PHE A 80 1.05 -2.95 -9.33
CA PHE A 80 -0.22 -3.63 -9.56
C PHE A 80 -0.20 -4.57 -10.78
N GLY A 81 0.93 -4.70 -11.48
CA GLY A 81 1.04 -5.59 -12.64
C GLY A 81 0.13 -5.19 -13.80
N VAL A 82 -0.31 -3.92 -13.86
CA VAL A 82 -1.13 -3.43 -14.98
C VAL A 82 -0.35 -3.50 -16.29
N ASP A 83 0.97 -3.40 -16.21
CA ASP A 83 1.88 -3.51 -17.35
C ASP A 83 2.25 -4.97 -17.69
N HIS A 84 1.77 -5.96 -16.91
CA HIS A 84 2.06 -7.38 -17.10
C HIS A 84 0.74 -8.19 -17.12
N PRO A 85 -0.03 -8.07 -18.21
CA PRO A 85 -1.36 -8.63 -18.25
C PRO A 85 -1.45 -10.15 -18.18
N GLU A 86 -0.38 -10.82 -18.58
CA GLU A 86 -0.16 -12.25 -18.42
C GLU A 86 -0.08 -12.72 -16.96
N ALA A 87 0.20 -11.83 -16.00
CA ALA A 87 0.25 -12.19 -14.58
C ALA A 87 -1.16 -12.37 -13.98
N TYR A 88 -2.18 -11.73 -14.56
CA TYR A 88 -3.57 -11.84 -14.11
C TYR A 88 -4.42 -12.79 -14.96
N SER A 89 -4.01 -13.12 -16.19
CA SER A 89 -4.76 -14.02 -17.08
C SER A 89 -4.89 -15.44 -16.51
N GLY A 90 -3.90 -15.91 -15.75
CA GLY A 90 -3.97 -17.22 -15.07
C GLY A 90 -4.98 -17.33 -13.92
N ILE A 91 -5.57 -16.21 -13.49
CA ILE A 91 -6.62 -16.16 -12.45
C ILE A 91 -8.02 -16.28 -13.09
N GLY A 92 -8.19 -15.78 -14.32
CA GLY A 92 -9.46 -15.85 -15.07
C GLY A 92 -9.82 -17.26 -15.56
N ASP A 93 -8.82 -18.08 -15.87
CA ASP A 93 -9.04 -19.45 -16.37
C ASP A 93 -9.33 -20.47 -15.25
N ARG A 94 -9.16 -20.12 -13.96
CA ARG A 94 -9.10 -21.14 -12.88
C ARG A 94 -10.32 -21.32 -11.98
N ALA A 95 -11.44 -20.62 -12.18
CA ALA A 95 -12.80 -21.04 -11.76
C ALA A 95 -13.72 -19.84 -11.56
N LEU A 96 -14.65 -19.63 -12.48
CA LEU A 96 -16.03 -19.49 -12.04
C LEU A 96 -16.58 -20.92 -11.97
N PRO A 97 -16.94 -21.44 -10.78
CA PRO A 97 -17.60 -22.73 -10.71
C PRO A 97 -18.93 -22.66 -11.48
N GLU A 98 -19.17 -23.63 -12.38
CA GLU A 98 -20.39 -23.76 -13.18
C GLU A 98 -21.69 -23.76 -12.36
N SER A 99 -21.60 -23.84 -11.02
CA SER A 99 -22.74 -23.72 -10.11
C SER A 99 -23.51 -22.41 -10.26
N PHE A 100 -22.86 -21.31 -10.63
CA PHE A 100 -23.56 -20.03 -10.83
C PHE A 100 -24.35 -19.95 -12.14
N SER A 101 -24.07 -20.80 -13.13
CA SER A 101 -24.80 -20.81 -14.40
C SER A 101 -26.10 -21.62 -14.35
N ARG A 102 -26.28 -22.51 -13.36
CA ARG A 102 -27.53 -23.27 -13.19
C ARG A 102 -28.62 -22.45 -12.48
N GLU A 103 -28.26 -21.56 -11.57
CA GLU A 103 -29.20 -20.68 -10.85
C GLU A 103 -29.84 -19.61 -11.77
N ALA A 104 -29.15 -19.20 -12.83
CA ALA A 104 -29.63 -18.16 -13.76
C ALA A 104 -30.55 -18.69 -14.88
N ARG A 105 -30.67 -20.01 -15.07
CA ARG A 105 -31.49 -20.62 -16.14
C ARG A 105 -32.70 -21.36 -15.57
N GLY A 106 -33.49 -20.68 -14.73
CA GLY A 106 -34.76 -21.15 -14.16
C GLY A 106 -35.40 -22.34 -14.90
N GLU A 107 -35.30 -23.50 -14.26
CA GLU A 107 -36.03 -24.71 -14.65
C GLU A 107 -37.37 -24.66 -13.92
N ASN A 108 -38.45 -24.49 -14.70
CA ASN A 108 -39.84 -24.73 -14.31
C ASN A 108 -40.22 -26.11 -14.81
#